data_AF-A0A9E2VPL8-F1
#
_entry.id   AF-A0A9E2VPL8-F1
#
_cell.length_a   1.000
_cell.length_b   1.000
_cell.length_c   1.000
_cell.angle_alpha   90.00
_cell.angle_beta   90.00
_cell.angle_gamma   90.00
#
_symmetry.space_group_name_H-M   'P 1'
#
loop_
_entity.id
_entity.type
_entity.pdbx_description
1 polymer ?
#
loop_
_entity_poly.entity_id
_entity_poly.type
_entity_poly.pdbx_seq_one_letter_code
_entity_poly.pdbx_strand_id
1 'polypeptide(L)' 'EHTDERIDEAERRLKTEGLATTGQRIVILSGTRIGQPGETNFMKLHKVG' A
#
# COMPACT_ATOMS: atom_id res chain seq x y z
N GLU A 1 6.60 4.45 -11.51
CA GLU A 1 7.82 4.36 -10.69
C GLU A 1 7.52 4.36 -9.18
N HIS A 2 7.38 5.49 -8.46
CA HIS A 2 7.35 5.47 -6.98
C HIS A 2 6.15 4.80 -6.27
N THR A 3 4.98 4.68 -6.91
CA THR A 3 3.79 4.13 -6.24
C THR A 3 3.89 2.63 -6.02
N ASP A 4 4.46 1.88 -6.96
CA ASP A 4 4.57 0.42 -6.87
C ASP A 4 5.63 -0.01 -5.85
N GLU A 5 6.78 0.67 -5.80
CA GLU A 5 7.80 0.46 -4.76
C GLU A 5 7.23 0.62 -3.33
N ARG A 6 6.33 1.60 -3.15
CA ARG A 6 5.67 1.84 -1.86
C ARG A 6 4.64 0.77 -1.51
N ILE A 7 4.01 0.16 -2.52
CA ILE A 7 3.08 -0.96 -2.34
C ILE A 7 3.85 -2.19 -1.88
N ASP A 8 4.98 -2.48 -2.53
CA ASP A 8 5.83 -3.63 -2.18
C ASP A 8 6.39 -3.50 -0.76
N GLU A 9 6.82 -2.30 -0.37
CA GLU A 9 7.28 -2.05 1.00
C GLU A 9 6.16 -2.20 2.04
N ALA A 10 4.95 -1.72 1.73
CA ALA A 10 3.79 -1.90 2.59
C ALA A 10 3.45 -3.39 2.77
N GLU A 11 3.46 -4.16 1.69
CA GLU A 11 3.25 -5.61 1.72
C GLU A 11 4.32 -6.31 2.56
N ARG A 12 5.61 -6.00 2.33
CA ARG A 12 6.74 -6.59 3.07
C ARG A 12 6.59 -6.38 4.58
N ARG A 13 6.23 -5.17 5.00
CA ARG A 13 6.02 -4.84 6.41
C ARG A 13 4.84 -5.59 7.00
N LEU A 14 3.70 -5.62 6.31
CA LEU A 14 2.51 -6.35 6.77
C LEU A 14 2.76 -7.86 6.89
N LYS A 15 3.53 -8.46 5.97
CA LYS A 15 3.98 -9.86 6.08
C LYS A 15 4.89 -10.06 7.30
N THR A 16 5.85 -9.15 7.50
CA THR A 16 6.82 -9.22 8.62
C THR A 16 6.13 -9.11 9.98
N GLU A 17 5.12 -8.25 10.10
CA GLU A 17 4.35 -8.04 11.33
C GLU A 17 3.25 -9.11 11.53
N GLY A 18 3.11 -10.06 10.60
CA GLY A 18 2.09 -11.12 10.65
C GLY A 18 0.65 -10.64 10.43
N LEU A 19 0.49 -9.42 9.90
CA LEU A 19 -0.79 -8.76 9.66
C LEU A 19 -1.42 -9.13 8.31
N ALA A 20 -0.60 -9.63 7.37
CA ALA A 20 -1.07 -10.13 6.08
C ALA A 20 -0.31 -11.38 5.65
N THR A 21 -1.00 -12.32 5.02
CA THR A 21 -0.43 -13.55 4.46
C THR A 21 -0.70 -13.65 2.96
N THR A 22 0.15 -14.40 2.25
CA THR A 22 -0.01 -14.63 0.81
C THR A 22 -1.41 -15.16 0.49
N GLY A 23 -2.04 -14.58 -0.52
CA GLY A 23 -3.40 -14.88 -0.95
C GLY A 23 -4.48 -13.96 -0.38
N GLN A 24 -4.19 -13.21 0.69
CA GLN A 24 -5.10 -12.20 1.24
C GLN A 24 -5.13 -10.92 0.36
N ARG A 25 -6.07 -10.03 0.65
CA ARG A 25 -6.21 -8.74 -0.03
C ARG A 25 -6.02 -7.60 0.95
N ILE A 26 -5.29 -6.58 0.52
CA ILE A 26 -5.08 -5.34 1.27
C ILE A 26 -5.61 -4.16 0.46
N VAL A 27 -6.14 -3.16 1.15
CA VAL A 27 -6.54 -1.88 0.55
C VAL A 27 -5.50 -0.85 0.93
N ILE A 28 -4.94 -0.18 -0.08
CA ILE A 28 -3.93 0.86 0.08
C ILE A 28 -4.59 2.19 -0.23
N LEU A 29 -4.59 3.08 0.76
CA LEU A 29 -5.06 4.45 0.65
C LEU A 29 -3.86 5.39 0.74
N SER A 30 -3.69 6.26 -0.25
CA SER A 30 -2.60 7.24 -0.23
C SER A 30 -2.97 8.58 -0.87
N GLY A 31 -2.26 9.64 -0.48
CA GLY A 31 -2.23 10.89 -1.21
C GLY A 31 -1.09 10.86 -2.22
N THR A 32 -1.35 11.21 -3.47
CA THR A 32 -0.33 11.23 -4.54
C THR A 32 0.72 12.34 -4.38
N ARG A 33 0.49 13.35 -3.53
CA ARG A 33 1.46 14.42 -3.25
C ARG A 33 1.86 14.43 -1.78
N ILE A 34 3.12 14.08 -1.51
CA ILE A 34 3.71 14.19 -0.17
C ILE A 34 3.98 15.68 0.12
N GLY A 35 3.49 16.20 1.25
CA GLY A 35 3.81 17.56 1.70
C GLY A 35 2.94 18.69 1.14
N GLN A 36 1.97 18.40 0.27
CA GLN A 36 0.91 19.34 -0.11
C GLN A 36 -0.40 18.88 0.54
N PRO A 37 -1.16 19.77 1.22
CA PRO A 37 -2.54 19.48 1.59
C PRO A 37 -3.32 19.08 0.34
N GLY A 38 -3.79 17.85 0.32
CA GLY A 38 -4.55 17.27 -0.78
C GLY A 38 -5.27 16.03 -0.27
N GLU A 39 -6.47 15.80 -0.79
CA GLU A 39 -7.32 14.67 -0.38
C GLU A 39 -6.61 13.33 -0.63
N THR A 40 -7.00 12.30 0.13
CA THR A 40 -6.64 10.90 -0.15
C THR A 40 -7.21 10.51 -1.51
N ASN A 41 -6.43 10.68 -2.56
CA ASN A 41 -6.90 10.57 -3.94
C ASN A 41 -6.48 9.28 -4.64
N PHE A 42 -5.90 8.33 -3.90
CA PHE A 42 -5.52 7.02 -4.41
C PHE A 42 -6.04 5.90 -3.51
N MET A 43 -6.74 4.95 -4.13
CA MET A 43 -7.19 3.72 -3.52
C MET A 43 -6.83 2.55 -4.45
N LYS A 44 -6.11 1.56 -3.94
CA LYS A 44 -5.78 0.33 -4.69
C LYS A 44 -6.10 -0.89 -3.84
N LEU A 45 -6.86 -1.83 -4.43
CA LEU A 45 -7.00 -3.18 -3.89
C LEU A 45 -5.85 -4.02 -4.44
N HIS A 46 -5.07 -4.62 -3.55
CA HIS A 46 -3.90 -5.42 -3.90
C HIS A 46 -4.02 -6.82 -3.32
N LYS A 47 -3.63 -7.83 -4.10
CA LYS A 47 -3.56 -9.22 -3.63
C LYS A 47 -2.12 -9.49 -3.19
N VAL A 48 -1.97 -9.90 -1.94
CA VAL A 48 -0.69 -10.25 -1.33
C VAL A 48 -0.14 -11.51 -1.99
N GLY A 49 1.09 -11.43 -2.51
CA GLY A 49 1.76 -12.45 -3.32
C GLY A 49 3.18 -12.63 -2.87
#